data_AF-A0A258GQI5-F1
#
_entry.id   AF-A0A258GQI5-F1
#
_cell.length_a   1.000
_cell.length_b   1.000
_cell.length_c   1.000
_cell.angle_alpha   90.00
_cell.angle_beta   90.00
_cell.angle_gamma   90.00
#
_symmetry.space_group_name_H-M   'P 1'
#
loop_
_entity.id
_entity.type
_entity.pdbx_description
1 polymer ?
#
loop_
_entity_poly.entity_id
_entity_poly.type
_entity_poly.pdbx_seq_one_letter_code
_entity_poly.pdbx_strand_id
1 'polypeptide(L)'
;MKDDEIAQRIEAFDAANGGGVGWYRDKGAYHLYLLTTEAPIARLTPVGASDEVRLGYWSHRRKWEDIDDMGGCVLPLDQALDHIANNGVFWIWT
;
A
#
# COMPACT_ATOMS: atom_id res chain seq x y z
N MET A 1 -11.41 11.39 -7.61
CA MET A 1 -11.77 10.25 -6.73
C MET A 1 -11.88 10.78 -5.31
N LYS A 2 -12.97 10.49 -4.58
CA LYS A 2 -13.05 10.89 -3.17
C LYS A 2 -12.10 9.99 -2.41
N ASP A 3 -11.21 10.57 -1.61
CA ASP A 3 -10.21 9.85 -0.82
C ASP A 3 -10.82 8.70 0.01
N ASP A 4 -12.08 8.86 0.42
CA ASP A 4 -12.88 7.84 1.10
C ASP A 4 -13.06 6.54 0.31
N GLU A 5 -13.01 6.57 -1.03
CA GLU A 5 -13.23 5.38 -1.87
C GLU A 5 -12.00 4.46 -1.88
N ILE A 6 -10.79 5.04 -1.87
CA ILE A 6 -9.56 4.25 -1.74
C ILE A 6 -9.52 3.60 -0.36
N ALA A 7 -9.76 4.39 0.69
CA ALA A 7 -9.80 3.90 2.06
C ALA A 7 -10.77 2.73 2.24
N GLN A 8 -12.01 2.85 1.75
CA GLN A 8 -13.01 1.79 1.81
C GLN A 8 -12.57 0.51 1.07
N ARG A 9 -11.90 0.64 -0.08
CA ARG A 9 -11.39 -0.54 -0.82
C ARG A 9 -10.24 -1.21 -0.09
N ILE A 10 -9.34 -0.45 0.53
CA ILE A 10 -8.27 -0.98 1.38
C ILE A 10 -8.87 -1.76 2.56
N GLU A 11 -9.84 -1.18 3.27
CA GLU A 11 -10.50 -1.84 4.41
C GLU A 11 -11.27 -3.09 4.00
N ALA A 12 -12.00 -3.03 2.88
CA ALA A 12 -12.71 -4.19 2.33
C ALA A 12 -11.74 -5.32 1.95
N PHE A 13 -10.58 -4.97 1.38
CA PHE A 13 -9.54 -5.94 1.04
C PHE A 13 -8.87 -6.52 2.30
N ASP A 14 -8.54 -5.71 3.30
CA ASP A 14 -8.02 -6.18 4.59
C ASP A 14 -8.99 -7.18 5.23
N ALA A 15 -10.27 -6.80 5.34
CA ALA A 15 -11.30 -7.67 5.90
C ALA A 15 -11.46 -8.98 5.12
N ALA A 16 -11.28 -8.98 3.80
CA ALA A 16 -11.34 -10.18 2.97
C ALA A 16 -10.11 -11.10 3.12
N ASN A 17 -8.94 -10.53 3.46
CA ASN A 17 -7.67 -11.26 3.55
C ASN A 17 -7.29 -11.69 4.98
N GLY A 18 -8.22 -11.56 5.93
CA GLY A 18 -8.04 -12.01 7.33
C GLY A 18 -7.84 -10.88 8.34
N GLY A 19 -7.79 -9.64 7.86
CA GLY A 19 -7.66 -8.45 8.69
C GLY A 19 -6.26 -8.25 9.27
N GLY A 20 -6.08 -7.12 9.95
CA GLY A 20 -4.86 -6.82 10.71
C GLY A 20 -3.94 -5.81 10.05
N VAL A 21 -4.33 -5.24 8.91
CA VAL A 21 -3.66 -4.11 8.27
C VAL A 21 -4.38 -2.82 8.64
N GLY A 22 -3.64 -1.92 9.28
CA GLY A 22 -4.03 -0.54 9.47
C GLY A 22 -3.60 0.29 8.27
N TRP A 23 -4.31 1.39 8.04
CA TRP A 23 -3.90 2.39 7.07
C TRP A 23 -4.00 3.80 7.66
N TYR A 24 -3.12 4.68 7.20
CA TYR A 24 -3.22 6.11 7.48
C TYR A 24 -2.84 6.91 6.25
N ARG A 25 -3.33 8.15 6.18
CA ARG A 25 -3.02 9.05 5.07
C ARG A 25 -1.98 10.08 5.51
N ASP A 26 -0.91 10.22 4.73
CA ASP A 26 0.12 11.24 4.92
C ASP A 26 0.48 11.86 3.56
N LYS A 27 0.48 13.20 3.46
CA LYS A 27 0.88 13.96 2.25
C LYS A 27 0.24 13.46 0.94
N GLY A 28 -0.99 12.94 1.01
CA GLY A 28 -1.73 12.43 -0.15
C GLY A 28 -1.44 10.96 -0.49
N ALA A 29 -0.54 10.28 0.21
CA ALA A 29 -0.31 8.84 0.09
C ALA A 29 -1.00 8.08 1.22
N TYR A 30 -1.41 6.85 0.94
CA TYR A 30 -1.96 5.90 1.90
C TYR A 30 -0.85 4.96 2.33
N HIS A 31 -0.56 4.94 3.62
CA HIS A 31 0.45 4.09 4.22
C HIS A 31 -0.24 2.92 4.90
N LEU A 32 0.12 1.70 4.49
CA LEU A 32 -0.32 0.45 5.07
C LEU A 32 0.71 -0.02 6.10
N TYR A 33 0.23 -0.46 7.24
CA TYR A 33 1.05 -0.99 8.33
C TYR A 33 0.32 -2.13 9.04
N LEU A 34 1.07 -3.03 9.66
CA LEU A 34 0.48 -4.07 10.48
C LEU A 34 0.00 -3.52 11.82
N LEU A 35 -1.22 -3.85 12.22
CA LEU A 35 -1.74 -3.48 13.54
C LEU A 35 -1.04 -4.24 14.68
N THR A 36 -0.53 -5.44 14.40
CA THR A 36 0.09 -6.30 15.41
C THR A 36 1.50 -5.86 15.79
N THR A 37 2.29 -5.42 14.82
CA THR A 37 3.72 -5.09 14.99
C THR A 37 4.05 -3.64 14.69
N GLU A 38 3.07 -2.86 14.22
CA GLU A 38 3.26 -1.51 13.68
C GLU A 38 4.26 -1.46 12.53
N ALA A 39 4.55 -2.61 11.91
CA ALA A 39 5.51 -2.73 10.82
C ALA A 39 4.94 -2.08 9.55
N PRO A 40 5.70 -1.20 8.88
CA PRO A 40 5.28 -0.64 7.59
C PRO A 40 5.24 -1.73 6.52
N ILE A 41 4.12 -1.84 5.82
CA ILE A 41 3.90 -2.83 4.77
C ILE A 41 4.17 -2.19 3.40
N ALA A 42 3.36 -1.20 3.04
CA ALA A 42 3.41 -0.58 1.72
C ALA A 42 2.91 0.87 1.75
N ARG A 43 3.31 1.65 0.75
CA ARG A 43 2.84 3.01 0.53
C ARG A 43 2.17 3.10 -0.84
N LEU A 44 0.93 3.55 -0.86
CA LEU A 44 0.13 3.75 -2.06
C LEU A 44 0.01 5.25 -2.33
N THR A 45 0.64 5.74 -3.39
CA THR A 45 0.56 7.15 -3.79
C THR A 45 -0.37 7.27 -5.00
N PRO A 46 -1.57 7.86 -4.90
CA PRO A 46 -2.44 8.08 -6.05
C PRO A 46 -1.73 8.89 -7.14
N VAL A 47 -1.79 8.43 -8.38
CA VAL A 47 -1.13 9.08 -9.53
C VAL A 47 -2.22 9.62 -10.46
N GLY A 48 -2.54 10.91 -10.34
CA GLY A 48 -3.52 11.57 -11.19
C GLY A 48 -4.97 11.39 -10.72
N ALA A 49 -5.90 11.36 -11.68
CA ALA A 49 -7.35 11.35 -11.42
C ALA A 49 -8.00 9.96 -11.47
N SER A 50 -7.25 8.94 -11.91
CA SER A 50 -7.71 7.54 -11.94
C SER A 50 -7.49 6.87 -10.58
N ASP A 51 -7.97 5.64 -10.45
CA ASP A 51 -7.71 4.69 -9.35
C ASP A 51 -6.31 4.06 -9.38
N GLU A 52 -5.41 4.63 -10.17
CA GLU A 52 -4.02 4.21 -10.26
C GLU A 52 -3.21 4.74 -9.08
N VAL A 53 -2.47 3.84 -8.44
CA VAL A 53 -1.61 4.13 -7.31
C VAL A 53 -0.21 3.64 -7.61
N ARG A 54 0.78 4.49 -7.31
CA ARG A 54 2.19 4.11 -7.27
C ARG A 54 2.47 3.41 -5.96
N LEU A 55 2.98 2.21 -6.07
CA LEU A 55 3.41 1.40 -4.96
C LEU A 55 4.85 1.74 -4.55
N GLY A 56 5.04 1.97 -3.26
CA GLY A 56 6.34 2.03 -2.59
C GLY A 56 6.44 0.97 -1.52
N TYR A 57 7.63 0.40 -1.35
CA TYR A 57 7.93 -0.57 -0.29
C TYR A 57 8.81 0.08 0.78
N TRP A 58 8.76 -0.48 1.99
CA TRP A 58 9.65 -0.06 3.06
C TRP A 58 11.00 -0.77 2.94
N SER A 59 12.01 -0.01 2.52
CA SER A 59 13.37 -0.53 2.37
C SER A 59 14.05 -0.72 3.73
N HIS A 60 14.98 -1.67 3.80
CA HIS A 60 15.84 -1.90 4.96
C HIS A 60 16.67 -0.67 5.36
N ARG A 61 16.79 0.31 4.47
CA ARG A 61 17.39 1.63 4.73
C ARG A 61 16.48 2.58 5.52
N ARG A 62 15.35 2.09 6.05
CA ARG A 62 14.32 2.88 6.77
C ARG A 62 13.82 4.06 5.94
N LYS A 63 13.58 3.81 4.66
CA LYS A 63 13.04 4.78 3.71
C LYS A 63 12.05 4.10 2.77
N TRP A 64 11.09 4.88 2.32
CA TRP A 64 10.19 4.47 1.26
C TRP A 64 10.93 4.51 -0.08
N GLU A 65 11.00 3.37 -0.76
CA GLU A 65 11.54 3.26 -2.11
C GLU A 65 10.46 2.76 -3.06
N ASP A 66 10.62 3.08 -4.35
CA ASP A 66 9.73 2.61 -5.39
C ASP A 66 10.04 1.13 -5.71
N ILE A 67 9.02 0.31 -5.97
CA ILE A 67 9.19 -1.15 -6.18
C ILE A 67 10.17 -1.48 -7.31
N ASP A 68 10.22 -0.65 -8.35
CA ASP A 68 11.09 -0.88 -9.50
C ASP A 68 12.22 0.17 -9.59
N ASP A 69 13.30 -0.23 -10.25
CA ASP A 69 14.47 0.62 -10.54
C ASP A 69 14.21 1.60 -11.71
N MET A 70 12.97 1.65 -12.24
CA MET A 70 12.54 2.41 -13.42
C MET A 70 11.42 3.44 -13.15
N GLY A 71 11.20 3.85 -11.90
CA GLY A 71 10.27 4.96 -11.55
C GLY A 71 8.94 4.56 -10.89
N GLY A 72 8.83 3.33 -10.42
CA GLY A 72 7.79 2.84 -9.53
C GLY A 72 6.62 2.17 -10.24
N CYS A 73 6.18 1.06 -9.64
CA CYS A 73 5.06 0.26 -10.10
C CYS A 73 3.75 1.04 -9.88
N VAL A 74 3.16 1.52 -10.96
CA VAL A 74 1.84 2.16 -10.96
C VAL A 74 0.82 1.13 -11.41
N LEU A 75 -0.12 0.81 -10.53
CA LEU A 75 -1.18 -0.17 -10.80
C LEU A 75 -2.52 0.38 -10.30
N PRO A 76 -3.64 -0.08 -10.87
CA PRO A 76 -4.96 0.15 -10.28
C PRO A 76 -4.98 -0.35 -8.82
N LEU A 77 -5.70 0.35 -7.94
CA LEU A 77 -5.71 0.07 -6.50
C LEU A 77 -5.94 -1.41 -6.16
N ASP A 78 -6.94 -2.06 -6.77
CA ASP A 78 -7.22 -3.47 -6.49
C ASP A 78 -6.05 -4.38 -6.87
N GLN A 79 -5.43 -4.12 -8.03
CA GLN A 79 -4.28 -4.88 -8.49
C GLN A 79 -3.05 -4.60 -7.62
N ALA A 80 -2.91 -3.37 -7.12
CA ALA A 80 -1.85 -2.99 -6.21
C ALA A 80 -1.99 -3.72 -4.86
N LEU A 81 -3.21 -3.81 -4.31
CA LEU A 81 -3.51 -4.55 -3.09
C LEU A 81 -3.26 -6.05 -3.26
N ASP A 82 -3.71 -6.63 -4.37
CA ASP A 82 -3.44 -8.03 -4.70
C ASP A 82 -1.93 -8.30 -4.86
N HIS A 83 -1.19 -7.39 -5.50
CA HIS A 83 0.26 -7.50 -5.62
C HIS A 83 0.95 -7.43 -4.26
N ILE A 84 0.52 -6.55 -3.36
CA ILE A 84 1.06 -6.46 -1.99
C ILE A 84 0.78 -7.76 -1.21
N ALA A 85 -0.43 -8.30 -1.30
CA ALA A 85 -0.81 -9.52 -0.60
C ALA A 85 -0.05 -10.76 -1.10
N ASN A 86 0.17 -10.86 -2.41
CA ASN A 86 0.87 -11.99 -3.02
C ASN A 86 2.41 -11.90 -2.93
N ASN A 87 2.96 -10.71 -2.69
CA ASN A 87 4.40 -10.48 -2.71
C ASN A 87 4.96 -10.30 -1.29
N GLY A 88 5.67 -11.32 -0.80
CA GLY A 88 6.28 -11.32 0.54
C GLY A 88 7.30 -10.20 0.79
N VAL A 89 7.73 -9.47 -0.26
CA VAL A 89 8.64 -8.32 -0.11
C VAL A 89 8.06 -7.19 0.74
N PHE A 90 6.73 -7.06 0.82
CA PHE A 90 6.06 -6.08 1.69
C PHE A 90 5.91 -6.56 3.12
N TRP A 91 6.10 -7.86 3.34
CA TRP A 91 5.87 -8.54 4.62
C TRP A 91 7.18 -9.00 5.29
N ILE A 92 8.34 -8.50 4.82
CA ILE A 92 9.66 -8.94 5.33
C ILE A 92 9.83 -8.65 6.83
N TRP A 93 9.06 -7.69 7.37
CA TRP A 93 9.14 -7.24 8.76
C TRP A 93 8.02 -7.76 9.66
N THR A 94 7.27 -8.79 9.21
CA THR A 94 6.07 -9.32 9.87
C THR A 94 6.33 -10.66 10.54
#